data_AF-A0A2S5TJZ5-F1
#
_entry.id   AF-A0A2S5TJZ5-F1
#
_cell.length_a   1.000
_cell.length_b   1.000
_cell.length_c   1.000
_cell.angle_alpha   90.00
_cell.angle_beta   90.00
_cell.angle_gamma   90.00
#
_symmetry.space_group_name_H-M   'P 1'
#
loop_
_entity.id
_entity.type
_entity.pdbx_description
1 polymer ?
#
loop_
_entity_poly.entity_id
_entity_poly.type
_entity_poly.pdbx_seq_one_letter_code
_entity_poly.pdbx_strand_id
1 'polypeptide(L)' 'MRLNLFCGALLAVSLLSGCATTARQDVQPWQRGTLAKSEMAWEPDPLMAEYRRQVQYSKEAASGGATIGGGGCGCN' A
#
# COMPACT_ATOMS: atom_id res chain seq x y z
N MET A 1 42.81 21.39 5.18
CA MET A 1 42.24 20.22 4.46
C MET A 1 41.28 19.40 5.30
N ARG A 2 41.65 18.96 6.53
CA ARG A 2 40.75 18.14 7.37
C ARG A 2 39.43 18.84 7.75
N LEU A 3 39.47 20.14 8.04
CA LEU A 3 38.26 20.91 8.43
C LEU A 3 37.23 21.05 7.28
N ASN A 4 37.69 21.27 6.04
CA ASN A 4 36.81 21.35 4.86
C ASN A 4 36.17 19.99 4.54
N LEU A 5 36.88 18.89 4.84
CA LEU A 5 36.36 17.53 4.68
C LEU A 5 35.23 17.24 5.68
N PHE A 6 35.37 17.70 6.93
CA PHE A 6 34.32 17.59 7.96
C PHE A 6 33.09 18.44 7.60
N CYS A 7 33.27 19.68 7.12
CA CYS A 7 32.16 20.52 6.67
C CYS A 7 31.42 19.90 5.47
N GLY A 8 32.15 19.32 4.50
CA GLY A 8 31.55 18.62 3.37
C GLY A 8 30.75 17.38 3.78
N ALA A 9 31.25 16.61 4.74
CA ALA A 9 30.56 15.44 5.28
C ALA A 9 29.26 15.81 6.03
N LEU A 10 29.29 16.87 6.84
CA LEU A 10 28.09 17.38 7.54
C LEU A 10 27.01 17.85 6.56
N LEU A 11 27.41 18.53 5.49
CA LEU A 11 26.48 19.05 4.48
C LEU A 11 25.85 17.90 3.66
N ALA A 12 26.62 16.86 3.35
CA ALA A 12 26.10 15.66 2.70
C ALA A 12 25.06 14.93 3.57
N VAL A 13 25.30 14.75 4.87
CA VAL A 13 24.34 14.08 5.78
C VAL A 13 23.03 14.87 5.90
N SER A 14 23.09 16.21 5.90
CA SER A 14 21.88 17.05 5.95
C SER A 14 21.02 16.98 4.67
N LEU A 15 21.61 16.69 3.52
CA LEU A 15 20.87 16.54 2.25
C LEU A 15 20.12 15.20 2.17
N LEU A 16 20.54 14.19 2.93
CA LEU A 16 19.93 12.85 2.94
C LEU A 16 18.85 12.68 4.03
N SER A 17 18.65 13.64 4.93
CA SER A 17 17.69 13.51 6.04
C SER A 17 16.22 13.64 5.64
N GLY A 18 15.92 14.00 4.39
CA GLY A 18 14.57 14.32 3.91
C GLY A 18 13.54 13.18 4.01
N CYS A 19 13.95 11.91 4.01
CA CYS A 19 13.02 10.77 4.10
C CYS A 19 12.56 10.43 5.52
N ALA A 20 13.24 10.94 6.56
CA ALA A 20 12.92 10.62 7.96
C ALA A 20 12.43 11.84 8.77
N THR A 21 12.60 13.06 8.26
CA THR A 21 12.34 14.31 9.00
C THR A 21 11.11 15.08 8.53
N THR A 22 10.46 14.69 7.42
CA THR A 22 9.07 15.13 7.23
C THR A 22 8.31 14.53 8.39
N ALA A 23 7.79 15.42 9.24
CA ALA A 23 7.07 15.13 10.46
C ALA A 23 6.53 13.70 10.45
N ARG A 24 7.07 12.89 11.36
CA ARG A 24 6.34 11.75 11.91
C ARG A 24 5.10 12.38 12.54
N GLN A 25 4.12 12.74 11.71
CA GLN A 25 2.75 12.89 12.12
C GLN A 25 2.52 11.54 12.76
N ASP A 26 2.42 11.52 14.09
CA ASP A 26 2.19 10.29 14.84
C ASP A 26 0.78 9.84 14.45
N VAL A 27 0.67 9.22 13.27
CA VAL A 27 -0.56 8.65 12.74
C VAL A 27 -0.77 7.39 13.56
N GLN A 28 -1.46 7.59 14.67
CA GLN A 28 -1.79 6.53 15.59
C GLN A 28 -2.68 5.53 14.86
N PRO A 29 -2.56 4.20 15.11
CA PRO A 29 -3.26 3.17 14.36
C PRO A 29 -4.78 3.38 14.25
N TRP A 30 -5.41 4.01 15.24
CA TRP A 30 -6.84 4.32 15.27
C TRP A 30 -7.25 5.55 14.44
N GLN A 31 -6.32 6.44 14.08
CA GLN A 31 -6.58 7.58 13.20
C GLN A 31 -6.84 7.16 11.75
N ARG A 32 -6.55 5.90 11.41
CA ARG A 32 -6.88 5.32 10.10
C ARG A 32 -8.35 5.50 9.73
N GLY A 33 -9.27 5.39 10.69
CA GLY A 33 -10.71 5.55 10.43
C GLY A 33 -11.12 6.96 10.00
N THR A 34 -10.38 7.99 10.43
CA THR A 34 -10.67 9.40 10.11
C THR A 34 -9.87 9.90 8.91
N LEU A 35 -8.67 9.35 8.68
CA LEU A 35 -7.76 9.76 7.61
C LEU A 35 -7.99 9.00 6.29
N ALA A 36 -8.54 7.78 6.34
CA ALA A 36 -8.87 7.02 5.15
C ALA A 36 -10.15 7.57 4.51
N LYS A 37 -10.04 8.11 3.30
CA LYS A 37 -11.19 8.47 2.48
C LYS A 37 -11.82 7.20 1.89
N SER A 38 -13.11 7.26 1.55
CA SER A 38 -13.82 6.16 0.88
C SER A 38 -13.14 5.73 -0.43
N GLU A 39 -12.59 6.68 -1.18
CA GLU A 39 -11.85 6.47 -2.43
C GLU A 39 -10.54 5.69 -2.25
N MET A 40 -10.00 5.63 -1.03
CA MET A 40 -8.77 4.88 -0.71
C MET A 40 -9.06 3.41 -0.38
N ALA A 41 -10.33 2.99 -0.39
CA ALA A 41 -10.68 1.59 -0.26
C ALA A 41 -10.10 0.80 -1.44
N TRP A 42 -9.69 -0.45 -1.18
CA TRP A 42 -9.26 -1.38 -2.22
C TRP A 42 -10.32 -1.57 -3.32
N GLU A 43 -11.57 -1.44 -2.93
CA GLU A 43 -12.71 -1.63 -3.79
C GLU A 43 -13.78 -0.60 -3.42
N PRO A 44 -13.67 0.64 -3.96
CA PRO A 44 -14.54 1.75 -3.59
C PRO A 44 -15.95 1.62 -4.20
N ASP A 45 -16.09 0.84 -5.28
CA ASP A 45 -17.36 0.54 -5.92
C ASP A 45 -17.71 -0.95 -5.73
N PRO A 46 -18.58 -1.31 -4.76
CA PRO A 46 -18.92 -2.69 -4.49
C PRO A 46 -19.71 -3.34 -5.63
N LEU A 47 -20.44 -2.59 -6.45
CA LEU A 47 -21.18 -3.15 -7.58
C LEU A 47 -20.21 -3.62 -8.67
N MET A 48 -19.23 -2.76 -9.01
CA MET A 48 -18.20 -3.11 -10.00
C MET A 48 -17.28 -4.22 -9.49
N ALA A 49 -17.03 -4.27 -8.18
CA ALA A 49 -16.31 -5.36 -7.53
C ALA A 49 -16.93 -6.72 -7.79
N GLU A 50 -18.24 -6.85 -7.51
CA GLU A 50 -18.97 -8.10 -7.65
C GLU A 50 -19.10 -8.47 -9.12
N TYR A 51 -19.34 -7.50 -10.00
CA TYR A 51 -19.35 -7.74 -11.44
C TYR A 51 -18.02 -8.31 -11.93
N ARG A 52 -16.90 -7.69 -11.57
CA ARG A 52 -15.56 -8.17 -11.92
C ARG A 52 -15.28 -9.56 -11.33
N ARG A 53 -15.74 -9.82 -10.10
CA ARG A 53 -15.62 -11.13 -9.45
C ARG A 53 -16.40 -12.20 -10.22
N GLN A 54 -17.62 -11.92 -10.69
CA GLN A 54 -18.41 -12.86 -11.49
C GLN A 54 -17.75 -13.15 -12.84
N VAL A 55 -17.23 -12.13 -13.51
CA VAL A 55 -16.48 -12.29 -14.77
C VAL A 55 -15.22 -13.13 -14.53
N GLN A 56 -14.48 -12.84 -13.47
CA GLN A 56 -13.29 -13.60 -13.09
C GLN A 56 -13.65 -15.05 -12.79
N TYR A 57 -14.65 -15.29 -11.95
CA TYR A 57 -15.11 -16.65 -11.65
C TYR A 57 -15.49 -17.41 -12.93
N SER A 58 -16.21 -16.78 -13.86
CA SER A 58 -16.63 -17.44 -15.10
C SER A 58 -15.46 -17.77 -16.03
N LYS A 59 -14.41 -16.95 -16.05
CA LYS A 59 -13.25 -17.12 -16.95
C LYS A 59 -12.12 -17.93 -16.33
N GLU A 60 -12.03 -17.90 -15.02
CA GLU A 60 -10.87 -18.29 -14.23
C GLU A 60 -11.27 -19.19 -13.03
N ALA A 61 -12.42 -19.86 -13.11
CA ALA A 61 -12.89 -20.82 -12.10
C ALA A 61 -11.83 -21.87 -11.70
N ALA A 62 -10.90 -22.19 -12.61
CA ALA A 62 -9.82 -23.13 -12.36
C ALA A 62 -8.56 -22.51 -11.74
N SER A 63 -8.36 -21.19 -11.77
CA SER A 63 -7.16 -20.52 -11.23
C SER A 63 -7.31 -20.03 -9.78
N GLY A 64 -8.54 -20.01 -9.25
CA GLY A 64 -8.81 -19.72 -7.84
C GLY A 64 -9.06 -18.24 -7.57
N GLY A 65 -10.00 -17.95 -6.68
CA GLY A 65 -10.39 -16.59 -6.33
C GLY A 65 -9.42 -15.88 -5.40
N ALA A 66 -9.74 -14.64 -5.03
CA ALA A 66 -8.96 -13.79 -4.12
C ALA A 66 -8.91 -14.29 -2.65
N THR A 67 -9.43 -15.48 -2.36
CA THR A 67 -9.41 -16.11 -1.04
C THR A 67 -8.26 -17.09 -0.95
N ILE A 68 -7.68 -17.23 0.24
CA ILE A 68 -6.60 -18.18 0.57
C ILE A 68 -7.19 -19.59 0.56
N GLY A 69 -7.43 -20.15 -0.63
CA GLY A 69 -8.16 -21.39 -0.80
C GLY A 69 -8.47 -21.70 -2.26
N GLY A 70 -7.44 -22.15 -2.98
CA GLY A 70 -7.57 -23.10 -4.11
C GLY A 70 -8.07 -22.56 -5.45
N GLY A 71 -7.18 -22.59 -6.44
CA GLY A 71 -7.58 -22.73 -7.84
C GLY A 71 -7.88 -24.18 -8.18
N GLY A 72 -9.01 -24.41 -8.84
CA GLY A 72 -9.31 -25.68 -9.50
C GLY A 72 -10.75 -26.18 -9.31
N CYS A 73 -11.35 -26.61 -10.43
CA CYS A 73 -12.61 -27.39 -10.61
C CYS A 73 -13.91 -26.91 -9.93
N GLY A 74 -13.89 -25.88 -9.07
CA GLY A 74 -15.12 -25.27 -8.54
C GLY A 74 -15.86 -26.08 -7.46
N CYS A 75 -15.19 -27.04 -6.81
CA CYS A 75 -15.77 -27.78 -5.68
C CYS A 75 -15.36 -27.11 -4.35
N ASN A 76 -16.19 -26.20 -3.84
CA ASN A 76 -16.26 -25.91 -2.39
C ASN A 76 -17.40 -26.74 -1.79
#